data_AF-A0A0D2M4L3-F1
#
_entry.id   AF-A0A0D2M4L3-F1
#
_cell.length_a   1.000
_cell.length_b   1.000
_cell.length_c   1.000
_cell.angle_alpha   90.00
_cell.angle_beta   90.00
_cell.angle_gamma   90.00
#
_symmetry.space_group_name_H-M   'P 1'
#
loop_
_entity.id
_entity.type
_entity.pdbx_description
1 polymer ?
#
loop_
_entity_poly.entity_id
_entity_poly.type
_entity_poly.pdbx_seq_one_letter_code
_entity_poly.pdbx_strand_id
1 'polypeptide(L)' 'VINEVMLADQPTKQFVKPEDLAAMVVHLCGPHSGSITGACISVDGGWTAR' A
#
# COMPACT_ATOMS: atom_id res chain seq x y z
N VAL A 1 15.41 -16.53 3.23
CA VAL A 1 15.56 -15.06 3.45
C VAL A 1 14.36 -14.25 2.93
N ILE A 2 14.00 -14.29 1.64
CA ILE A 2 12.90 -13.47 1.11
C ILE A 2 11.56 -13.72 1.83
N ASN A 3 11.05 -14.95 1.80
CA ASN A 3 9.76 -15.27 2.45
C ASN A 3 9.82 -15.23 3.98
N GLU A 4 10.93 -15.71 4.55
CA GLU A 4 11.06 -15.94 5.99
C GLU A 4 11.60 -14.75 6.79
N VAL A 5 12.17 -13.75 6.13
CA VAL A 5 12.72 -12.56 6.79
C VAL A 5 12.10 -11.30 6.20
N MET A 6 12.23 -11.10 4.89
CA MET A 6 11.77 -9.84 4.25
C MET A 6 10.24 -9.74 4.16
N LEU A 7 9.56 -10.87 3.97
CA LEU A 7 8.10 -10.95 3.85
C LEU A 7 7.48 -11.62 5.08
N ALA A 8 8.26 -11.84 6.15
CA ALA A 8 7.82 -12.55 7.35
C ALA A 8 6.58 -11.88 7.95
N ASP A 9 6.63 -10.57 8.06
CA ASP A 9 5.50 -9.84 8.56
C ASP A 9 4.43 -9.75 7.46
N GLN A 10 4.76 -9.74 6.16
CA GLN A 10 3.80 -9.45 5.07
C GLN A 10 2.69 -10.47 4.82
N PRO A 11 1.40 -10.19 5.15
CA PRO A 11 0.31 -11.15 4.96
C PRO A 11 0.19 -11.58 3.51
N THR A 12 0.37 -10.65 2.56
CA THR A 12 0.31 -10.95 1.13
C THR A 12 1.49 -11.80 0.66
N LYS A 13 2.58 -11.87 1.44
CA LYS A 13 3.84 -12.53 1.09
C LYS A 13 4.36 -12.11 -0.29
N GLN A 14 4.13 -10.84 -0.62
CA GLN A 14 4.53 -10.24 -1.89
C GLN A 14 4.99 -8.82 -1.64
N PHE A 15 6.14 -8.46 -2.21
CA PHE A 15 6.59 -7.07 -2.22
C PHE A 15 5.54 -6.19 -2.91
N VAL A 16 5.29 -5.02 -2.31
CA VAL A 16 4.50 -3.97 -2.95
C VAL A 16 5.24 -3.53 -4.21
N LYS A 17 4.51 -3.46 -5.32
CA LYS A 17 5.08 -3.07 -6.61
C LYS A 17 4.79 -1.60 -6.88
N PRO A 18 5.58 -0.94 -7.75
CA PRO A 18 5.31 0.44 -8.16
C PRO A 18 3.89 0.64 -8.70
N GLU A 19 3.32 -0.36 -9.38
CA GLU A 19 1.98 -0.30 -9.96
C GLU A 19 0.88 -0.21 -8.89
N ASP A 20 1.09 -0.84 -7.73
CA ASP A 20 0.15 -0.78 -6.60
C ASP A 20 0.05 0.65 -6.04
N LEU A 21 1.18 1.36 -5.98
CA LEU A 21 1.25 2.76 -5.58
C LEU A 21 0.69 3.69 -6.66
N ALA A 22 1.02 3.42 -7.93
CA ALA A 22 0.56 4.23 -9.06
C ALA A 22 -0.96 4.27 -9.14
N ALA A 23 -1.63 3.12 -8.98
CA ALA A 23 -3.09 3.05 -8.98
C ALA A 23 -3.71 3.89 -7.84
N MET A 24 -3.12 3.85 -6.64
CA MET A 24 -3.57 4.66 -5.51
C MET A 24 -3.39 6.15 -5.77
N VAL A 25 -2.26 6.56 -6.34
CA VAL A 25 -1.99 7.97 -6.70
C VAL A 25 -2.98 8.45 -7.75
N VAL A 26 -3.24 7.66 -8.79
CA VAL A 26 -4.24 7.98 -9.82
C VAL A 26 -5.62 8.17 -9.21
N HIS A 27 -6.02 7.31 -8.26
CA HIS A 27 -7.26 7.47 -7.53
C HIS A 27 -7.30 8.81 -6.78
N LEU A 28 -6.26 9.12 -5.98
CA LEU A 28 -6.19 10.34 -5.18
C LEU A 28 -6.18 11.63 -6.01
N CYS A 29 -5.65 11.58 -7.23
CA CYS A 29 -5.71 12.70 -8.18
C CYS A 29 -7.03 12.76 -8.98
N GLY A 30 -7.97 11.84 -8.72
CA GLY A 30 -9.24 11.71 -9.44
C GLY A 30 -10.41 12.51 -8.82
N PRO A 31 -11.58 12.49 -9.50
CA PRO A 31 -12.73 13.33 -9.13
C PRO A 31 -13.40 12.95 -7.79
N HIS A 32 -13.08 11.79 -7.22
CA HIS A 32 -13.75 11.25 -6.03
C HIS A 32 -12.92 11.31 -4.75
N SER A 33 -11.80 12.04 -4.76
CA SER A 33 -10.87 12.10 -3.62
C SER A 33 -10.80 13.48 -2.97
N GLY A 34 -11.64 14.44 -3.37
CA GLY A 34 -11.58 15.83 -2.93
C GLY A 34 -11.75 16.08 -1.42
N SER A 35 -12.26 15.10 -0.67
CA SER A 35 -12.37 15.17 0.81
C SER A 35 -11.30 14.37 1.55
N ILE A 36 -10.38 13.71 0.83
CA ILE A 36 -9.25 12.99 1.42
C ILE A 36 -8.11 14.00 1.60
N THR A 37 -8.05 14.64 2.77
CA THR A 37 -7.03 15.64 3.10
C THR A 37 -6.42 15.36 4.47
N GLY A 38 -5.09 15.51 4.59
CA GLY A 38 -4.34 15.24 5.82
C GLY A 38 -4.30 13.78 6.27
N ALA A 39 -4.77 12.85 5.43
CA ALA A 39 -4.81 11.42 5.74
C ALA A 39 -3.55 10.69 5.25
N CYS A 40 -3.01 9.79 6.06
CA CYS A 40 -2.01 8.82 5.65
C CYS A 40 -2.72 7.50 5.28
N ILE A 41 -2.61 7.09 4.02
CA ILE A 41 -3.19 5.84 3.51
C ILE A 41 -2.06 4.83 3.32
N SER A 42 -2.06 3.76 4.11
CA SER A 42 -1.06 2.70 4.00
C SER A 42 -1.31 1.80 2.78
N VAL A 43 -0.26 1.60 1.98
CA VAL A 43 -0.21 0.64 0.86
C VAL A 43 1.01 -0.26 1.07
N ASP A 44 0.89 -1.22 1.99
CA ASP A 44 2.03 -1.96 2.56
C ASP A 44 1.80 -3.48 2.58
N GLY A 45 0.79 -3.98 1.86
CA GLY A 45 0.37 -5.38 1.87
C GLY A 45 -0.10 -5.85 3.25
N GLY A 46 -0.62 -4.92 4.07
CA GLY A 46 -1.10 -5.17 5.42
C GLY A 46 0.00 -5.14 6.47
N TRP A 47 1.05 -4.31 6.31
CA TRP A 47 2.13 -4.08 7.31
C TRP A 47 1.66 -3.45 8.58
N THR A 48 0.92 -2.38 8.44
CA THR A 48 0.45 -1.62 9.58
C THR A 48 -0.61 -2.38 10.41
N ALA A 49 -1.26 -3.40 9.84
CA ALA A 49 -2.42 -4.08 10.45
C ALA A 49 -2.10 -5.36 11.25
N ARG A 50 -0.83 -5.75 11.33
CA ARG A 50 -0.36 -7.03 11.90
C ARG A 50 -0.23 -6.93 13.41
#